data_AF-A0A2M8WYM7-F1
#
_entry.id   AF-A0A2M8WYM7-F1
#
_cell.length_a   1.000
_cell.length_b   1.000
_cell.length_c   1.000
_cell.angle_alpha   90.00
_cell.angle_beta   90.00
_cell.angle_gamma   90.00
#
_symmetry.space_group_name_H-M   'P 1'
#
loop_
_entity.id
_entity.type
_entity.pdbx_description
1 polymer ?
#
loop_
_entity_poly.entity_id
_entity_poly.type
_entity_poly.pdbx_seq_one_letter_code
_entity_poly.pdbx_strand_id
1 'polypeptide(L)'
;MIETLEQLRTLYAAPGERALHKQQPQLDVHCQRFIALSPFCVVASGGAHGALLDASPRGGAPGFVKSPDPHTLLLPDGSGNNRLDTLSNLLEDPRIGLLFMIPGVDETLRVNGTARLRDEPLYTDFFTAERQRPKLVIEVRVAEAYLHCSKAFMRSRLWSADAQVDRAALPTMGQMIHDQMGLATEPESQVAMLQRYRAQLAQEQQLGMLEMEHPLSRFAPSPLSRIAKQCGRGTPPARRGGPCARALASATPVSSAARGALRF
;
A
#
# COMPACT_ATOMS: atom_id res chain seq x y z
N MET A 1 15.39 -20.31 -20.78
CA MET A 1 15.03 -19.64 -19.51
C MET A 1 15.84 -18.36 -19.43
N ILE A 2 15.25 -17.25 -18.98
CA ILE A 2 16.00 -16.00 -18.70
C ILE A 2 16.36 -16.05 -17.22
N GLU A 3 17.65 -16.00 -16.91
CA GLU A 3 18.21 -16.14 -15.57
C GLU A 3 18.96 -14.88 -15.12
N THR A 4 19.32 -13.99 -16.05
CA THR A 4 20.05 -12.75 -15.74
C THR A 4 19.38 -11.51 -16.33
N LEU A 5 19.71 -10.35 -15.75
CA LEU A 5 19.22 -9.06 -16.23
C LEU A 5 19.77 -8.74 -17.63
N GLU A 6 21.00 -9.13 -17.93
CA GLU A 6 21.64 -8.93 -19.23
C GLU A 6 20.88 -9.69 -20.32
N GLN A 7 20.54 -10.96 -20.06
CA GLN A 7 19.71 -11.75 -20.96
C GLN A 7 18.37 -11.06 -21.22
N LEU A 8 17.72 -10.53 -20.17
CA LEU A 8 16.47 -9.79 -20.31
C LEU A 8 16.64 -8.49 -21.12
N ARG A 9 17.77 -7.79 -20.96
CA ARG A 9 18.08 -6.55 -21.68
C ARG A 9 18.37 -6.75 -23.17
N THR A 10 18.63 -7.98 -23.62
CA THR A 10 18.68 -8.27 -25.06
C THR A 10 17.31 -8.17 -25.74
N LEU A 11 16.22 -8.29 -24.98
CA LEU A 11 14.84 -8.27 -25.50
C LEU A 11 14.18 -6.89 -25.42
N TYR A 12 14.60 -6.05 -24.49
CA TYR A 12 13.90 -4.80 -24.16
C TYR A 12 14.84 -3.60 -24.09
N ALA A 13 14.42 -2.51 -24.74
CA ALA A 13 15.08 -1.22 -24.63
C ALA A 13 15.10 -0.68 -23.19
N ALA A 14 16.00 0.26 -22.93
CA ALA A 14 15.99 1.04 -21.69
C ALA A 14 14.64 1.76 -21.52
N PRO A 15 14.15 1.92 -20.28
CA PRO A 15 12.94 2.69 -20.03
C PRO A 15 13.15 4.15 -20.48
N GLY A 16 12.12 4.73 -21.10
CA GLY A 16 12.15 6.14 -21.47
C GLY A 16 12.20 7.05 -20.24
N GLU A 17 12.81 8.22 -20.39
CA GLU A 17 13.06 9.18 -19.30
C GLU A 17 11.81 9.51 -18.48
N ARG A 18 10.68 9.79 -19.14
CA ARG A 18 9.38 10.05 -18.47
C ARG A 18 8.94 8.90 -17.56
N ALA A 19 9.22 7.65 -17.92
CA ALA A 19 8.81 6.49 -17.14
C ALA A 19 9.63 6.37 -15.84
N LEU A 20 10.88 6.83 -15.85
CA LEU A 20 11.73 6.91 -14.66
C LEU A 20 11.35 8.12 -13.81
N HIS A 21 11.23 9.31 -14.42
CA HIS A 21 10.98 10.55 -13.68
C HIS A 21 9.58 10.67 -13.08
N LYS A 22 8.59 9.90 -13.56
CA LYS A 22 7.26 9.88 -12.92
C LYS A 22 7.27 9.18 -11.55
N GLN A 23 8.32 8.44 -11.22
CA GLN A 23 8.51 7.84 -9.90
C GLN A 23 8.97 8.91 -8.92
N GLN A 24 8.09 9.25 -7.99
CA GLN A 24 8.36 10.24 -6.95
C GLN A 24 8.78 9.55 -5.65
N PRO A 25 9.71 10.14 -4.86
CA PRO A 25 10.11 9.59 -3.56
C PRO A 25 9.07 9.84 -2.44
N GLN A 26 7.98 10.55 -2.77
CA GLN A 26 6.94 10.97 -1.84
C GLN A 26 5.61 11.15 -2.58
N LEU A 27 4.52 11.24 -1.82
CA LEU A 27 3.19 11.57 -2.33
C LEU A 27 3.14 13.06 -2.67
N ASP A 28 2.93 13.38 -3.94
CA ASP A 28 2.54 14.72 -4.33
C ASP A 28 1.04 14.95 -4.08
N VAL A 29 0.57 16.16 -4.40
CA VAL A 29 -0.84 16.54 -4.25
C VAL A 29 -1.78 15.63 -5.06
N HIS A 30 -1.34 15.11 -6.21
CA HIS A 30 -2.13 14.24 -7.06
C HIS A 30 -2.22 12.83 -6.49
N CYS A 31 -1.13 12.31 -5.94
CA CYS A 31 -1.09 11.04 -5.23
C CYS A 31 -2.05 11.06 -4.03
N GLN A 32 -1.95 12.10 -3.20
CA GLN A 32 -2.83 12.27 -2.03
C GLN A 32 -4.31 12.38 -2.46
N ARG A 33 -4.60 13.13 -3.52
CA ARG A 33 -5.96 13.23 -4.07
C ARG A 33 -6.48 11.89 -4.59
N PHE A 34 -5.64 11.12 -5.28
CA PHE A 34 -6.00 9.79 -5.80
C PHE A 34 -6.34 8.84 -4.64
N ILE A 35 -5.52 8.82 -3.59
CA ILE A 35 -5.76 8.01 -2.39
C ILE A 35 -7.07 8.43 -1.69
N ALA A 36 -7.32 9.73 -1.55
CA ALA A 36 -8.54 10.26 -0.94
C ALA A 36 -9.82 9.87 -1.72
N LEU A 37 -9.71 9.56 -3.01
CA LEU A 37 -10.83 9.11 -3.85
C LEU A 37 -10.91 7.58 -3.98
N SER A 38 -9.90 6.85 -3.53
CA SER A 38 -9.82 5.40 -3.69
C SER A 38 -10.63 4.70 -2.60
N PRO A 39 -11.67 3.90 -2.94
CA PRO A 39 -12.38 3.04 -1.99
C PRO A 39 -11.75 1.65 -1.87
N PHE A 40 -10.72 1.35 -2.68
CA PHE A 40 -10.12 0.03 -2.78
C PHE A 40 -8.60 0.11 -2.97
N CYS A 41 -7.86 -0.77 -2.31
CA CYS A 41 -6.46 -1.03 -2.63
C CYS A 41 -6.09 -2.51 -2.45
N VAL A 42 -5.02 -2.94 -3.12
CA VAL A 42 -4.38 -4.24 -2.87
C VAL A 42 -3.11 -4.01 -2.08
N VAL A 43 -2.92 -4.81 -1.03
CA VAL A 43 -1.71 -4.82 -0.19
C VAL A 43 -0.85 -6.02 -0.54
N ALA A 44 0.39 -5.78 -0.93
CA ALA A 44 1.40 -6.81 -1.17
C ALA A 44 2.39 -6.88 0.01
N SER A 45 2.65 -8.09 0.52
CA SER A 45 3.60 -8.35 1.61
C SER A 45 4.33 -9.69 1.40
N GLY A 46 5.54 -9.83 1.95
CA GLY A 46 6.44 -10.96 1.60
C GLY A 46 6.81 -11.93 2.72
N GLY A 47 6.50 -11.61 3.99
CA GLY A 47 6.85 -12.46 5.13
C GLY A 47 8.34 -12.78 5.25
N ALA A 48 8.67 -13.81 6.04
CA ALA A 48 10.05 -14.24 6.25
C ALA A 48 10.69 -14.78 4.95
N HIS A 49 12.02 -14.77 4.88
CA HIS A 49 12.77 -15.19 3.69
C HIS A 49 12.37 -16.61 3.22
N GLY A 50 11.86 -16.70 1.98
CA GLY A 50 11.37 -17.95 1.38
C GLY A 50 9.86 -18.16 1.48
N ALA A 51 9.12 -17.31 2.21
CA ALA A 51 7.67 -17.30 2.20
C ALA A 51 7.12 -16.84 0.83
N LEU A 52 5.91 -17.28 0.52
CA LEU A 52 5.18 -16.81 -0.65
C LEU A 52 4.69 -15.38 -0.42
N LEU A 53 4.55 -14.62 -1.52
CA LEU A 53 3.98 -13.28 -1.47
C LEU A 53 2.47 -13.34 -1.22
N ASP A 54 1.98 -12.47 -0.36
CA ASP A 54 0.56 -12.19 -0.14
C ASP A 54 0.13 -10.96 -0.96
N ALA A 55 -1.09 -11.00 -1.48
CA ALA A 55 -1.76 -9.91 -2.19
C ALA A 55 -3.21 -9.81 -1.71
N SER A 56 -3.43 -9.02 -0.65
CA SER A 56 -4.72 -8.95 0.02
C SER A 56 -5.54 -7.72 -0.41
N PRO A 57 -6.81 -7.89 -0.83
CA PRO A 57 -7.69 -6.78 -1.15
C PRO A 57 -8.16 -6.09 0.13
N ARG A 58 -8.20 -4.75 0.11
CA ARG A 58 -8.72 -3.90 1.19
C ARG A 58 -9.74 -2.93 0.61
N GLY A 59 -10.85 -2.76 1.31
CA GLY A 59 -11.95 -1.90 0.87
C GLY A 59 -12.52 -1.07 2.01
N GLY A 60 -13.06 0.10 1.65
CA GLY A 60 -13.71 1.01 2.57
C GLY A 60 -14.40 2.16 1.81
N ALA A 61 -14.85 3.19 2.54
CA ALA A 61 -15.31 4.43 1.91
C ALA A 61 -14.15 5.10 1.14
N PRO A 62 -14.42 5.93 0.11
CA PRO A 62 -13.38 6.73 -0.52
C PRO A 62 -12.54 7.49 0.52
N GLY A 63 -11.22 7.28 0.48
CA GLY A 63 -10.30 7.88 1.46
C GLY A 63 -10.27 7.16 2.81
N PHE A 64 -10.63 5.87 2.86
CA PHE A 64 -10.44 5.04 4.05
C PHE A 64 -8.96 4.89 4.44
N VAL A 65 -8.03 5.06 3.50
CA VAL A 65 -6.59 5.23 3.80
C VAL A 65 -6.30 6.71 3.94
N LYS A 66 -5.69 7.13 5.06
CA LYS A 66 -5.34 8.53 5.31
C LYS A 66 -3.90 8.80 4.91
N SER A 67 -3.64 9.97 4.34
CA SER A 67 -2.29 10.47 4.04
C SER A 67 -2.03 11.77 4.82
N PRO A 68 -1.64 11.70 6.10
CA PRO A 68 -1.48 12.90 6.93
C PRO A 68 -0.38 13.86 6.43
N ASP A 69 0.60 13.34 5.69
CA ASP A 69 1.71 14.09 5.11
C ASP A 69 2.21 13.40 3.82
N PRO A 70 3.15 14.01 3.05
CA PRO A 70 3.68 13.44 1.81
C PRO A 70 4.37 12.08 1.93
N HIS A 71 4.74 11.64 3.12
CA HIS A 71 5.57 10.45 3.30
C HIS A 71 4.94 9.38 4.18
N THR A 72 3.70 9.58 4.63
CA THR A 72 3.03 8.67 5.57
C THR A 72 1.66 8.30 5.02
N LEU A 73 1.34 7.01 5.04
CA LEU A 73 -0.02 6.51 4.87
C LEU A 73 -0.44 5.75 6.12
N LEU A 74 -1.72 5.87 6.45
CA LEU A 74 -2.36 5.14 7.54
C LEU A 74 -3.47 4.29 6.94
N LEU A 75 -3.29 2.97 6.96
CA LEU A 75 -4.25 1.98 6.50
C LEU A 75 -4.90 1.32 7.72
N PRO A 76 -6.22 1.50 7.95
CA PRO A 76 -6.88 0.87 9.08
C PRO A 76 -7.05 -0.64 8.84
N ASP A 77 -6.83 -1.45 9.88
CA ASP A 77 -7.19 -2.87 9.86
C ASP A 77 -8.69 -3.02 10.14
N GLY A 78 -9.44 -3.47 9.13
CA GLY A 78 -10.89 -3.64 9.19
C GLY A 78 -11.33 -5.01 9.73
N SER A 79 -12.62 -5.13 10.07
CA SER A 79 -13.23 -6.43 10.39
C SER A 79 -13.07 -7.41 9.23
N GLY A 80 -12.75 -8.67 9.56
CA GLY A 80 -12.49 -9.70 8.57
C GLY A 80 -12.65 -11.10 9.13
N ASN A 81 -12.02 -12.08 8.48
CA ASN A 81 -12.06 -13.50 8.86
C ASN A 81 -11.00 -13.90 9.91
N ASN A 82 -10.42 -12.93 10.62
CA ASN A 82 -9.32 -13.10 11.58
C ASN A 82 -8.05 -13.76 11.02
N ARG A 83 -7.88 -13.83 9.70
CA ARG A 83 -6.59 -14.17 9.11
C ARG A 83 -5.63 -13.00 9.27
N LEU A 84 -4.48 -13.27 9.88
CA LEU A 84 -3.44 -12.27 10.16
C LEU A 84 -2.33 -12.26 9.10
N ASP A 85 -2.54 -12.84 7.91
CA ASP A 85 -1.49 -13.09 6.92
C ASP A 85 -0.61 -11.85 6.65
N THR A 86 -1.22 -10.74 6.23
CA THR A 86 -0.50 -9.49 6.01
C THR A 86 0.18 -8.96 7.28
N LEU A 87 -0.49 -9.04 8.43
CA LEU A 87 0.04 -8.49 9.69
C LEU A 87 1.26 -9.29 10.17
N SER A 88 1.17 -10.61 10.19
CA SER A 88 2.27 -11.51 10.51
C SER A 88 3.42 -11.37 9.51
N ASN A 89 3.12 -11.20 8.22
CA ASN A 89 4.15 -10.94 7.21
C ASN A 89 4.93 -9.66 7.52
N LEU A 90 4.24 -8.59 7.92
CA LEU A 90 4.86 -7.29 8.21
C LEU A 90 5.68 -7.26 9.50
N LEU A 91 5.45 -8.21 10.42
CA LEU A 91 6.31 -8.38 11.60
C LEU A 91 7.68 -8.98 11.23
N GLU A 92 7.72 -9.83 10.20
CA GLU A 92 8.95 -10.49 9.72
C GLU A 92 9.68 -9.67 8.65
N ASP A 93 8.93 -9.05 7.72
CA ASP A 93 9.45 -8.20 6.65
C ASP A 93 8.59 -6.94 6.52
N PRO A 94 9.14 -5.76 6.87
CA PRO A 94 8.35 -4.52 6.86
C PRO A 94 8.06 -4.02 5.44
N ARG A 95 8.63 -4.59 4.37
CA ARG A 95 8.38 -4.13 3.00
C ARG A 95 6.90 -4.32 2.62
N ILE A 96 6.31 -3.26 2.08
CA ILE A 96 4.91 -3.25 1.66
C ILE A 96 4.76 -2.57 0.29
N GLY A 97 3.88 -3.14 -0.54
CA GLY A 97 3.41 -2.52 -1.77
C GLY A 97 1.91 -2.27 -1.70
N LEU A 98 1.45 -1.12 -2.16
CA LEU A 98 0.04 -0.75 -2.24
C LEU A 98 -0.31 -0.41 -3.68
N LEU A 99 -1.45 -0.91 -4.16
CA LEU A 99 -2.02 -0.55 -5.45
C LEU A 99 -3.43 0.00 -5.25
N PHE A 100 -3.59 1.31 -5.40
CA PHE A 100 -4.86 2.01 -5.27
C PHE A 100 -5.62 2.05 -6.59
N MET A 101 -6.94 1.88 -6.50
CA MET A 101 -7.85 1.92 -7.65
C MET A 101 -9.08 2.77 -7.32
N ILE A 102 -9.55 3.52 -8.31
CA ILE A 102 -10.79 4.28 -8.23
C ILE A 102 -11.73 3.68 -9.29
N PRO A 103 -12.91 3.15 -8.92
CA PRO A 103 -13.88 2.65 -9.89
C PRO A 103 -14.18 3.70 -10.97
N GLY A 104 -14.04 3.31 -12.24
CA GLY A 104 -14.23 4.20 -13.40
C GLY A 104 -13.02 5.05 -13.80
N VAL A 105 -11.90 4.97 -13.06
CA VAL A 105 -10.60 5.53 -13.46
C VAL A 105 -9.68 4.40 -13.88
N ASP A 106 -9.15 4.46 -15.10
CA ASP A 106 -8.35 3.37 -15.67
C ASP A 106 -6.89 3.39 -15.19
N GLU A 107 -6.39 4.53 -14.73
CA GLU A 107 -5.09 4.64 -14.08
C GLU A 107 -5.12 4.05 -12.67
N THR A 108 -3.97 3.55 -12.21
CA THR A 108 -3.78 3.13 -10.81
C THR A 108 -2.60 3.85 -10.20
N LEU A 109 -2.63 4.04 -8.88
CA LEU A 109 -1.52 4.59 -8.12
C LEU A 109 -0.83 3.47 -7.35
N ARG A 110 0.46 3.27 -7.60
CA ARG A 110 1.29 2.38 -6.79
C ARG A 110 2.09 3.19 -5.77
N VAL A 111 2.13 2.68 -4.54
CA VAL A 111 2.96 3.22 -3.46
C VAL A 111 3.74 2.06 -2.86
N ASN A 112 5.06 2.17 -2.76
CA ASN A 112 5.90 1.20 -2.06
C ASN A 112 6.62 1.87 -0.88
N GLY A 113 6.89 1.07 0.14
CA GLY A 113 7.49 1.60 1.36
C GLY A 113 7.78 0.52 2.38
N THR A 114 7.87 0.95 3.64
CA THR A 114 7.95 0.06 4.79
C THR A 114 6.81 0.33 5.76
N ALA A 115 6.34 -0.71 6.43
CA ALA A 115 5.20 -0.64 7.33
C ALA A 115 5.59 -0.90 8.79
N ARG A 116 4.78 -0.35 9.69
CA ARG A 116 4.75 -0.66 11.12
C ARG A 116 3.30 -0.87 11.54
N LEU A 117 3.09 -1.79 12.48
CA LEU A 117 1.79 -2.01 13.10
C LEU A 117 1.64 -1.07 14.30
N ARG A 118 0.54 -0.33 14.38
CA ARG A 118 0.27 0.71 15.38
C ARG A 118 -1.10 0.50 16.01
N ASP A 119 -1.15 0.21 17.30
CA ASP A 119 -2.39 0.10 18.07
C ASP A 119 -2.65 1.35 18.94
N GLU A 120 -1.70 2.28 18.98
CA GLU A 120 -1.79 3.42 19.87
C GLU A 120 -2.93 4.37 19.48
N PRO A 121 -3.58 5.05 20.45
CA PRO A 121 -4.62 6.03 20.18
C PRO A 121 -4.22 7.11 19.18
N LEU A 122 -2.96 7.54 19.21
CA LEU A 122 -2.42 8.51 18.25
C LEU A 122 -2.68 8.14 16.79
N TYR A 123 -2.71 6.84 16.46
CA TYR A 123 -2.95 6.32 15.12
C TYR A 123 -4.39 5.89 14.91
N THR A 124 -4.96 5.13 15.84
CA THR A 124 -6.34 4.63 15.72
C THR A 124 -7.36 5.78 15.76
N ASP A 125 -7.04 6.92 16.37
CA ASP A 125 -7.93 8.08 16.44
C ASP A 125 -8.09 8.83 15.11
N PHE A 126 -7.22 8.60 14.11
CA PHE A 126 -7.42 9.09 12.74
C PHE A 126 -8.71 8.57 12.10
N PHE A 127 -9.24 7.49 12.64
CA PHE A 127 -10.40 6.77 12.16
C PHE A 127 -11.56 6.85 13.16
N THR A 128 -11.54 7.80 14.09
CA THR A 128 -12.67 8.02 15.02
C THR A 128 -13.92 8.54 14.32
N ALA A 129 -13.76 9.25 13.20
CA ALA A 129 -14.87 9.59 12.33
C ALA A 129 -15.38 8.38 11.53
N GLU A 130 -14.55 7.34 11.39
CA GLU A 130 -15.02 6.05 10.92
C GLU A 130 -15.77 5.38 12.07
N ARG A 131 -16.91 4.77 11.74
CA ARG A 131 -17.83 4.27 12.77
C ARG A 131 -17.30 3.10 13.57
N GLN A 132 -16.33 2.36 13.02
CA GLN A 132 -15.57 1.38 13.77
C GLN A 132 -14.12 1.84 13.86
N ARG A 133 -13.72 2.23 15.06
CA ARG A 133 -12.32 2.48 15.36
C ARG A 133 -11.53 1.17 15.14
N PRO A 134 -10.50 1.16 14.29
CA PRO A 134 -9.74 -0.04 14.05
C PRO A 134 -8.94 -0.39 15.31
N LYS A 135 -8.76 -1.69 15.57
CA LYS A 135 -7.86 -2.17 16.64
C LYS A 135 -6.40 -1.86 16.33
N LEU A 136 -6.07 -1.76 15.05
CA LEU A 136 -4.72 -1.62 14.54
C LEU A 136 -4.72 -0.76 13.28
N VAL A 137 -3.66 0.03 13.11
CA VAL A 137 -3.37 0.78 11.90
C VAL A 137 -2.02 0.32 11.37
N ILE A 138 -1.95 0.07 10.06
CA ILE A 138 -0.70 -0.13 9.35
C ILE A 138 -0.20 1.26 8.93
N GLU A 139 0.83 1.74 9.62
CA GLU A 139 1.56 2.96 9.26
C GLU A 139 2.58 2.62 8.19
N VAL A 140 2.47 3.24 7.01
CA VAL A 140 3.39 3.04 5.89
C VAL A 140 4.23 4.28 5.69
N ARG A 141 5.55 4.11 5.77
CA ARG A 141 6.53 5.11 5.33
C ARG A 141 6.75 4.96 3.83
N VAL A 142 6.33 5.97 3.08
CA VAL A 142 6.46 6.00 1.62
C VAL A 142 7.92 6.13 1.22
N ALA A 143 8.36 5.24 0.33
CA ALA A 143 9.66 5.29 -0.32
C ALA A 143 9.55 5.70 -1.80
N GLU A 144 8.46 5.29 -2.46
CA GLU A 144 8.17 5.70 -3.83
C GLU A 144 6.66 5.66 -4.12
N ALA A 145 6.22 6.55 -5.00
CA ALA A 145 4.85 6.62 -5.50
C ALA A 145 4.83 6.95 -7.01
N TYR A 146 3.99 6.27 -7.78
CA TYR A 146 3.82 6.54 -9.20
C TYR A 146 2.52 6.00 -9.79
N LEU A 147 2.03 6.71 -10.80
CA LEU A 147 0.88 6.29 -11.59
C LEU A 147 1.28 5.24 -12.64
N HIS A 148 0.50 4.17 -12.74
CA HIS A 148 0.54 3.24 -13.85
C HIS A 148 -0.36 3.71 -14.99
N CYS A 149 -0.01 3.35 -16.22
CA CYS A 149 -0.80 3.69 -17.38
C CYS A 149 -2.09 2.87 -17.46
N SER A 150 -3.14 3.48 -17.99
CA SER A 150 -4.48 2.92 -18.16
C SER A 150 -4.60 1.73 -19.12
N LYS A 151 -3.57 1.43 -19.92
CA LYS A 151 -3.63 0.42 -20.99
C LYS A 151 -4.10 -0.96 -20.54
N ALA A 152 -3.72 -1.41 -19.34
CA ALA A 152 -4.14 -2.72 -18.83
C ALA A 152 -5.65 -2.75 -18.58
N PHE A 153 -6.21 -1.69 -17.98
CA PHE A 153 -7.63 -1.56 -17.66
C PHE A 153 -8.47 -1.35 -18.92
N MET A 154 -8.00 -0.51 -19.84
CA MET A 154 -8.66 -0.30 -21.13
C MET A 154 -8.72 -1.59 -21.96
N ARG A 155 -7.61 -2.34 -22.04
CA ARG A 155 -7.56 -3.61 -22.79
C ARG A 155 -8.45 -4.68 -22.19
N SER A 156 -8.52 -4.77 -20.87
CA SER A 156 -9.41 -5.73 -20.20
C SER A 156 -10.86 -5.26 -20.15
N ARG A 157 -11.12 -3.97 -20.45
CA ARG A 157 -12.41 -3.31 -20.26
C ARG A 157 -12.92 -3.45 -18.83
N LEU A 158 -12.01 -3.33 -17.85
CA LEU A 158 -12.29 -3.72 -16.45
C LEU A 158 -13.52 -3.03 -15.86
N TRP A 159 -13.73 -1.76 -16.21
CA TRP A 159 -14.85 -0.96 -15.71
C TRP A 159 -16.07 -0.93 -16.65
N SER A 160 -15.99 -1.60 -17.80
CA SER A 160 -17.01 -1.48 -18.84
C SER A 160 -18.24 -2.32 -18.51
N ALA A 161 -19.42 -1.71 -18.60
CA ALA A 161 -20.68 -2.38 -18.31
C ALA A 161 -20.97 -3.55 -19.27
N ASP A 162 -20.58 -3.42 -20.54
CA ASP A 162 -20.75 -4.45 -21.58
C ASP A 162 -19.75 -5.63 -21.46
N ALA A 163 -18.74 -5.51 -20.60
CA ALA A 163 -17.76 -6.56 -20.32
C ALA A 163 -18.06 -7.33 -19.02
N GLN A 164 -19.11 -6.95 -18.27
CA GLN A 164 -19.48 -7.62 -17.03
C GLN A 164 -19.94 -9.05 -17.31
N VAL A 165 -19.37 -9.99 -16.57
CA VAL A 165 -19.74 -11.41 -16.65
C VAL A 165 -20.98 -11.66 -15.78
N ASP A 166 -21.95 -12.41 -16.30
CA ASP A 166 -23.09 -12.86 -15.51
C ASP A 166 -22.61 -13.64 -14.28
N ARG A 167 -23.11 -13.28 -13.09
CA ARG A 167 -22.74 -13.95 -11.84
C ARG A 167 -23.01 -15.46 -11.92
N ALA A 168 -24.03 -15.91 -12.64
CA ALA A 168 -24.36 -17.32 -12.78
C ALA A 168 -23.32 -18.13 -13.57
N ALA A 169 -22.41 -17.48 -14.31
CA ALA A 169 -21.35 -18.15 -15.06
C ALA A 169 -20.25 -18.78 -14.17
N LEU A 170 -20.23 -18.45 -12.87
CA LEU A 170 -19.31 -19.02 -11.89
C LEU A 170 -20.09 -19.63 -10.71
N PRO A 171 -19.63 -20.75 -10.12
CA PRO A 171 -20.21 -21.25 -8.87
C PRO A 171 -20.15 -20.22 -7.74
N THR A 172 -20.96 -20.40 -6.70
CA THR A 172 -20.88 -19.57 -5.49
C THR A 172 -19.54 -19.76 -4.79
N MET A 173 -19.10 -18.77 -4.01
CA MET A 173 -17.89 -18.95 -3.20
C MET A 173 -18.03 -20.16 -2.25
N GLY A 174 -19.20 -20.32 -1.65
CA GLY A 174 -19.52 -21.47 -0.80
C GLY A 174 -19.40 -22.80 -1.55
N GLN A 175 -19.96 -22.89 -2.76
CA GLN A 175 -19.83 -24.08 -3.62
C GLN A 175 -18.37 -24.40 -3.93
N MET A 176 -17.60 -23.41 -4.40
CA MET A 176 -16.18 -23.61 -4.71
C MET A 176 -15.39 -24.10 -3.50
N ILE A 177 -15.62 -23.52 -2.31
CA ILE A 177 -14.95 -23.93 -1.07
C ILE A 177 -15.38 -25.34 -0.66
N HIS A 178 -16.67 -25.68 -0.77
CA HIS A 178 -17.16 -27.02 -0.45
C HIS A 178 -16.51 -28.07 -1.36
N ASP A 179 -16.49 -27.84 -2.67
CA ASP A 179 -15.87 -28.74 -3.64
C ASP A 179 -14.36 -28.93 -3.35
N GLN A 180 -13.65 -27.84 -3.06
CA GLN A 180 -12.21 -27.85 -2.76
C GLN A 180 -11.89 -28.58 -1.44
N MET A 181 -12.77 -28.48 -0.45
CA MET A 181 -12.61 -29.15 0.85
C MET A 181 -13.25 -30.54 0.91
N GLY A 182 -13.94 -30.96 -0.16
CA GLY A 182 -14.68 -32.23 -0.19
C GLY A 182 -15.85 -32.28 0.80
N LEU A 183 -16.50 -31.14 1.08
CA LEU A 183 -17.67 -31.10 1.97
C LEU A 183 -18.93 -31.61 1.25
N ALA A 184 -19.65 -32.52 1.90
CA ALA A 184 -20.92 -33.07 1.40
C ALA A 184 -22.16 -32.26 1.86
N THR A 185 -21.98 -31.22 2.67
CA THR A 185 -23.09 -30.36 3.11
C THR A 185 -23.47 -29.37 2.02
N GLU A 186 -24.75 -28.99 1.99
CA GLU A 186 -25.23 -27.96 1.07
C GLU A 186 -24.58 -26.61 1.41
N PRO A 187 -23.93 -25.94 0.43
CA PRO A 187 -23.34 -24.63 0.64
C PRO A 187 -24.40 -23.53 0.74
N GLU A 188 -24.09 -22.47 1.47
CA GLU A 188 -24.91 -21.26 1.52
C GLU A 188 -25.12 -20.69 0.10
N SER A 189 -26.36 -20.29 -0.21
CA SER A 189 -26.67 -19.66 -1.49
C SER A 189 -26.00 -18.28 -1.63
N GLN A 190 -25.74 -17.85 -2.87
CA GLN A 190 -25.18 -16.51 -3.15
C GLN A 190 -26.05 -15.39 -2.59
N VAL A 191 -27.38 -15.53 -2.65
CA VAL A 191 -28.32 -14.52 -2.15
C VAL A 191 -28.22 -14.39 -0.64
N ALA A 192 -28.23 -15.52 0.08
CA ALA A 192 -28.11 -15.54 1.54
C ALA A 192 -26.75 -14.95 1.99
N MET A 193 -25.66 -15.35 1.34
CA MET A 193 -24.31 -14.82 1.61
C MET A 193 -24.27 -13.29 1.42
N LEU A 194 -24.81 -12.76 0.32
CA LEU A 194 -24.85 -11.32 0.05
C LEU A 194 -25.73 -10.57 1.05
N GLN A 195 -26.87 -11.14 1.47
CA GLN A 195 -27.72 -10.55 2.50
C GLN A 195 -26.98 -10.47 3.83
N ARG A 196 -26.29 -11.53 4.24
CA ARG A 196 -25.48 -11.58 5.46
C ARG A 196 -24.35 -10.55 5.42
N TYR A 197 -23.60 -10.46 4.32
CA TYR A 197 -22.56 -9.44 4.17
C TYR A 197 -23.12 -8.02 4.15
N ARG A 198 -24.22 -7.77 3.46
CA ARG A 198 -24.87 -6.44 3.47
C ARG A 198 -25.38 -6.07 4.87
N ALA A 199 -25.95 -7.02 5.61
CA ALA A 199 -26.38 -6.79 6.97
C ALA A 199 -25.18 -6.50 7.89
N GLN A 200 -24.07 -7.23 7.74
CA GLN A 200 -22.84 -6.97 8.48
C GLN A 200 -22.27 -5.58 8.15
N LEU A 201 -22.12 -5.25 6.85
CA LEU A 201 -21.64 -3.94 6.41
C LEU A 201 -22.60 -2.82 6.85
N ALA A 202 -23.91 -3.05 6.82
CA ALA A 202 -24.91 -2.09 7.30
C ALA A 202 -24.85 -1.94 8.82
N GLN A 203 -24.62 -3.01 9.58
CA GLN A 203 -24.42 -2.96 11.03
C GLN A 203 -23.13 -2.20 11.37
N GLU A 204 -22.04 -2.44 10.64
CA GLU A 204 -20.80 -1.67 10.72
C GLU A 204 -21.05 -0.17 10.41
N GLN A 205 -21.95 0.14 9.47
CA GLN A 205 -22.38 1.50 9.12
C GLN A 205 -23.41 2.12 10.09
N GLN A 206 -24.22 1.33 10.78
CA GLN A 206 -25.32 1.79 11.65
C GLN A 206 -24.88 1.92 13.11
N LEU A 207 -23.96 1.07 13.60
CA LEU A 207 -23.41 1.16 14.95
C LEU A 207 -22.82 2.53 15.26
N GLY A 208 -22.11 3.15 14.32
CA GLY A 208 -21.63 4.50 14.60
C GLY A 208 -22.72 5.58 14.51
N MET A 209 -23.87 5.37 13.83
CA MET A 209 -24.95 6.39 13.81
C MET A 209 -25.48 6.65 15.22
N LEU A 210 -25.54 5.60 16.04
CA LEU A 210 -26.03 5.66 17.42
C LEU A 210 -24.99 6.21 18.41
N GLU A 211 -23.69 6.05 18.15
CA GLU A 211 -22.61 6.60 19.01
C GLU A 211 -22.37 8.11 18.82
N MET A 212 -22.84 8.68 17.70
CA MET A 212 -22.76 10.13 17.41
C MET A 212 -23.80 10.98 18.17
N GLU A 213 -24.80 10.37 18.82
CA GLU A 213 -25.86 11.10 19.54
C GLU A 213 -25.52 11.42 21.02
N HIS A 214 -24.31 11.09 21.50
CA HIS A 214 -23.87 11.48 22.86
C HIS A 214 -23.21 12.87 22.86
N PRO A 215 -23.64 13.83 23.70
CA PRO A 215 -23.25 15.23 23.57
C PRO A 215 -21.81 15.51 24.05
N LEU A 216 -21.02 16.08 23.13
CA LEU A 216 -19.88 17.00 23.31
C LEU A 216 -18.91 16.75 24.49
N SER A 217 -17.70 16.26 24.18
CA SER A 217 -16.50 16.60 24.97
C SER A 217 -15.35 17.11 24.09
N ARG A 218 -15.10 18.42 24.26
CA ARG A 218 -13.88 19.22 24.06
C ARG A 218 -12.91 18.84 22.93
N PHE A 219 -12.81 19.75 21.95
CA PHE A 219 -11.75 19.84 20.95
C PHE A 219 -10.34 19.72 21.57
N ALA A 220 -9.71 18.56 21.39
CA ALA A 220 -8.26 18.40 21.49
C ALA A 220 -7.62 18.80 20.14
N PRO A 221 -6.39 19.35 20.12
CA PRO A 221 -5.70 19.72 18.88
C PRO A 221 -5.50 18.49 17.98
N SER A 222 -5.55 18.72 16.66
CA SER A 222 -5.58 17.65 15.66
C SER A 222 -4.40 16.66 15.79
N PRO A 223 -4.64 15.34 15.60
CA PRO A 223 -3.59 14.30 15.64
C PRO A 223 -2.40 14.59 14.72
N LEU A 224 -2.64 15.31 13.61
CA LEU A 224 -1.64 15.73 12.62
C LEU A 224 -0.44 16.49 13.24
N SER A 225 -0.68 17.32 14.25
CA SER A 225 0.39 18.12 14.90
C SER A 225 1.30 17.31 15.84
N ARG A 226 0.87 16.12 16.27
CA ARG A 226 1.61 15.26 17.22
C ARG A 226 2.54 14.29 16.49
N ILE A 227 2.11 13.73 15.37
CA ILE A 227 2.95 12.83 14.54
C ILE A 227 4.20 13.57 14.03
N ALA A 228 4.04 14.76 13.47
CA ALA A 228 5.15 15.57 12.96
C ALA A 228 6.21 15.93 14.04
N LYS A 229 5.79 16.12 15.29
CA LYS A 229 6.69 16.44 16.41
C LYS A 229 7.53 15.25 16.89
N GLN A 230 7.08 14.02 16.63
CA GLN A 230 7.76 12.81 17.09
C GLN A 230 8.75 12.29 16.03
N CYS A 231 8.47 12.47 14.75
CA CYS A 231 9.42 12.22 13.66
C CYS A 231 10.64 13.17 13.66
N GLY A 232 10.55 14.33 14.33
CA GLY A 232 11.59 15.37 14.37
C GLY A 232 12.63 15.28 15.50
N ARG A 233 12.58 14.26 16.39
CA ARG A 233 13.52 14.13 17.51
C ARG A 233 14.53 12.99 17.31
N GLY A 234 15.34 13.12 16.27
CA GLY A 234 16.61 12.39 16.13
C GLY A 234 17.76 13.32 16.45
N THR A 235 18.21 13.35 17.71
CA THR A 235 19.44 14.05 18.09
C THR A 235 20.63 13.32 17.46
N PRO A 236 21.52 13.97 16.68
CA PRO A 236 22.73 13.30 16.20
C PRO A 236 23.65 12.98 17.39
N PRO A 237 24.34 11.82 17.41
CA PRO A 237 25.26 11.52 18.48
C PRO A 237 26.43 12.51 18.47
N ALA A 238 26.73 13.04 19.66
CA ALA A 238 27.76 14.02 19.89
C ALA A 238 29.15 13.50 19.47
N ARG A 239 29.80 14.22 18.56
CA ARG A 239 31.24 14.06 18.30
C ARG A 239 32.02 14.59 19.51
N ARG A 240 32.71 13.70 20.24
CA ARG A 240 33.79 14.10 21.15
C ARG A 240 35.10 14.12 20.37
N GLY A 241 35.72 15.29 20.28
CA GLY A 241 37.06 15.48 19.75
C GLY A 241 38.14 15.26 20.79
N GLY A 242 39.33 14.89 20.31
CA GLY A 242 40.60 14.90 21.02
C GLY A 242 41.74 14.73 19.99
N PRO A 243 42.83 15.53 20.01
CA PRO A 243 43.71 15.73 18.86
C PRO A 243 45.02 14.93 18.95
N CYS A 244 45.62 14.53 17.81
CA CYS A 244 47.08 14.66 17.58
C CYS A 244 47.55 14.26 16.16
N ALA A 245 48.53 15.03 15.68
CA ALA A 245 49.67 14.67 14.82
C ALA A 245 49.50 14.37 13.31
N ARG A 246 49.85 15.40 12.51
CA ARG A 246 50.81 15.43 11.37
C ARG A 246 51.37 14.10 10.80
N ALA A 247 51.25 13.94 9.47
CA ALA A 247 52.32 13.70 8.46
C ALA A 247 51.65 13.56 7.07
N LEU A 248 51.73 14.52 6.14
CA LEU A 248 52.71 14.71 5.06
C LEU A 248 52.89 13.55 4.07
N ALA A 249 52.91 13.94 2.77
CA ALA A 249 53.31 13.25 1.53
C ALA A 249 52.13 12.71 0.67
N SER A 250 51.63 13.44 -0.34
CA SER A 250 52.19 13.73 -1.69
C SER A 250 52.14 12.54 -2.67
N ALA A 251 51.25 12.60 -3.67
CA ALA A 251 51.53 12.24 -5.06
C ALA A 251 50.37 12.70 -5.98
N THR A 252 50.73 13.49 -6.98
CA THR A 252 49.93 14.05 -8.07
C THR A 252 49.54 12.99 -9.13
N PRO A 253 48.58 13.30 -10.03
CA PRO A 253 48.01 12.36 -10.99
C PRO A 253 48.80 12.32 -12.31
N VAL A 254 48.78 11.17 -13.00
CA VAL A 254 49.29 11.03 -14.37
C VAL A 254 48.13 11.02 -15.36
N SER A 255 48.32 11.84 -16.39
CA SER A 255 47.43 12.16 -17.51
C SER A 255 47.66 11.25 -18.72
N SER A 256 46.70 11.29 -19.66
CA SER A 256 46.88 11.23 -21.12
C SER A 256 46.74 9.88 -21.88
N ALA A 257 45.57 9.76 -22.53
CA ALA A 257 45.34 9.55 -23.97
C ALA A 257 46.04 8.41 -24.75
N ALA A 258 45.21 7.62 -25.45
CA ALA A 258 45.52 7.12 -26.79
C ALA A 258 44.24 6.90 -27.62
N ARG A 259 44.24 7.47 -28.83
CA ARG A 259 43.28 7.26 -29.93
C ARG A 259 43.55 5.90 -30.58
N GLY A 260 42.51 5.28 -31.12
CA GLY A 260 42.65 4.13 -32.02
C GLY A 260 41.37 3.86 -32.78
N ALA A 261 41.25 4.44 -33.98
CA ALA A 261 40.22 4.12 -34.96
C ALA A 261 40.58 2.81 -35.68
N LEU A 262 39.58 1.99 -36.02
CA LEU A 262 39.64 1.10 -37.18
C LEU A 262 38.21 0.87 -37.71
N ARG A 263 38.07 1.16 -39.01
CA ARG A 263 36.93 0.88 -39.87
C ARG A 263 36.97 -0.60 -40.26
N PHE A 264 35.84 -1.30 -40.22
CA PHE A 264 35.06 -1.82 -41.35
C PHE A 264 33.72 -2.32 -40.82
#